data_AF-A0A928JUZ5-F1
#
_entry.id   AF-A0A928JUZ5-F1
#
_cell.length_a   1.000
_cell.length_b   1.000
_cell.length_c   1.000
_cell.angle_alpha   90.00
_cell.angle_beta   90.00
_cell.angle_gamma   90.00
#
_symmetry.space_group_name_H-M   'P 1'
#
loop_
_entity.id
_entity.type
_entity.pdbx_description
1 polymer ?
#
loop_
_entity_poly.entity_id
_entity_poly.type
_entity_poly.pdbx_seq_one_letter_code
_entity_poly.pdbx_strand_id
1 'polypeptide(L)'
;MSENKKVDSINNNIPNNSGTSTGVADAMANLLTPTAEQHSEKLTIDYILGKLEEISLGQAFATDAILELGKMKSGGPGDVGTQEQAKAVGEIIKAREATNQKLIAFYEKMYDDLKPKEESAKNKALEMLSKIVTEVGFYETEQGAEILSDMLDTIRHLG
;
A
#
# COMPACT_ATOMS: atom_id res chain seq x y z
N MET A 1 1.50 -2.08 -87.10
CA MET A 1 1.22 -1.02 -86.11
C MET A 1 1.16 -1.73 -84.77
N SER A 2 2.25 -1.82 -83.97
CA SER A 2 2.89 -0.75 -83.17
C SER A 2 1.82 0.04 -82.38
N GLU A 3 1.82 0.19 -81.06
CA GLU A 3 2.95 0.42 -80.15
C GLU A 3 2.69 -0.08 -78.71
N ASN A 4 3.79 -0.35 -78.01
CA ASN A 4 3.93 -0.41 -76.55
C ASN A 4 3.47 0.87 -75.85
N LYS A 5 2.97 0.75 -74.60
CA LYS A 5 3.33 1.70 -73.54
C LYS A 5 3.49 1.00 -72.19
N LYS A 6 4.70 1.14 -71.65
CA LYS A 6 5.21 0.69 -70.37
C LYS A 6 4.88 1.75 -69.29
N VAL A 7 5.05 1.34 -68.02
CA VAL A 7 5.23 2.14 -66.77
C VAL A 7 3.97 2.86 -66.21
N ASP A 8 3.66 2.86 -64.91
CA ASP A 8 4.47 2.69 -63.68
C ASP A 8 3.72 1.93 -62.57
N SER A 9 4.48 1.21 -61.76
CA SER A 9 4.04 0.59 -60.50
C SER A 9 3.70 1.66 -59.46
N ILE A 10 2.44 1.75 -59.03
CA ILE A 10 2.08 2.60 -57.88
C ILE A 10 2.47 1.88 -56.60
N ASN A 11 3.60 2.30 -56.04
CA ASN A 11 4.06 2.03 -54.70
C ASN A 11 3.17 2.79 -53.69
N ASN A 12 2.16 2.13 -53.12
CA ASN A 12 1.46 2.65 -51.95
C ASN A 12 2.10 2.08 -50.69
N ASN A 13 3.22 2.68 -50.31
CA ASN A 13 3.77 2.61 -48.96
C ASN A 13 2.72 3.17 -47.99
N ILE A 14 2.00 2.29 -47.31
CA ILE A 14 1.24 2.66 -46.10
C ILE A 14 2.31 3.01 -45.05
N PRO A 15 2.39 4.24 -44.52
CA PRO A 15 3.19 4.47 -43.34
C PRO A 15 2.53 3.70 -42.19
N ASN A 16 3.10 2.55 -41.86
CA ASN A 16 2.88 1.88 -40.59
C ASN A 16 3.46 2.79 -39.51
N ASN A 17 2.66 3.76 -39.05
CA ASN A 17 2.92 4.47 -37.81
C ASN A 17 2.52 3.53 -36.67
N SER A 18 3.34 2.50 -36.42
CA SER A 18 3.43 1.84 -35.13
C SER A 18 4.22 2.74 -34.16
N GLY A 19 3.80 4.00 -34.06
CA GLY A 19 4.23 4.94 -33.05
C GLY A 19 3.65 4.46 -31.73
N THR A 20 4.29 3.44 -31.15
CA THR A 20 4.35 3.33 -29.71
C THR A 20 4.93 4.66 -29.26
N SER A 21 4.04 5.49 -28.71
CA SER A 21 4.37 6.80 -28.21
C SER A 21 5.47 6.61 -27.17
N THR A 22 6.70 6.89 -27.60
CA THR A 22 7.88 6.94 -26.73
C THR A 22 7.59 7.91 -25.57
N GLY A 23 6.72 8.90 -25.80
CA GLY A 23 6.20 9.81 -24.79
C GLY A 23 5.35 9.19 -23.67
N VAL A 24 4.54 8.14 -23.89
CA VAL A 24 3.82 7.48 -22.77
C VAL A 24 4.70 6.51 -22.00
N ALA A 25 5.64 5.84 -22.67
CA ALA A 25 6.60 4.96 -22.00
C ALA A 25 7.57 5.78 -21.13
N ASP A 26 8.07 6.90 -21.64
CA ASP A 26 8.95 7.82 -20.91
C ASP A 26 8.20 8.57 -19.78
N ALA A 27 6.93 8.92 -19.99
CA ALA A 27 6.09 9.49 -18.93
C ALA A 27 5.79 8.48 -17.81
N MET A 28 5.58 7.20 -18.13
CA MET A 28 5.43 6.14 -17.12
C MET A 28 6.75 5.80 -16.42
N ALA A 29 7.88 5.87 -17.12
CA ALA A 29 9.20 5.67 -16.52
C ALA A 29 9.51 6.75 -15.46
N ASN A 30 9.11 8.00 -15.68
CA ASN A 30 9.27 9.08 -14.70
C ASN A 30 8.31 8.97 -13.51
N LEU A 31 7.15 8.33 -13.65
CA LEU A 31 6.24 8.00 -12.54
C LEU A 31 6.72 6.80 -11.70
N LEU A 32 7.63 5.99 -12.24
CA LEU A 32 8.14 4.75 -11.65
C LEU A 32 9.60 4.85 -11.21
N THR A 33 10.18 6.05 -11.16
CA THR A 33 11.46 6.26 -10.47
C THR A 33 11.15 6.54 -9.00
N PRO A 34 11.22 5.55 -8.09
CA PRO A 34 11.44 5.88 -6.70
C PRO A 34 12.81 6.55 -6.68
N THR A 35 12.84 7.86 -6.44
CA THR A 35 14.03 8.51 -5.89
C THR A 35 14.29 7.78 -4.59
N ALA A 36 15.17 6.79 -4.66
CA ALA A 36 15.66 6.04 -3.53
C ALA A 36 16.60 6.95 -2.75
N GLU A 37 16.04 8.00 -2.14
CA GLU A 37 16.66 8.61 -0.99
C GLU A 37 16.58 7.57 0.13
N GLN A 38 17.74 7.03 0.50
CA GLN A 38 17.90 6.22 1.70
C GLN A 38 17.60 7.08 2.92
N HIS A 39 16.32 7.27 3.22
CA HIS A 39 15.89 7.70 4.55
C HIS A 39 16.03 6.51 5.47
N SER A 40 17.22 6.37 6.07
CA SER A 40 17.39 5.64 7.33
C SER A 40 16.78 6.48 8.47
N GLU A 41 15.58 7.00 8.27
CA GLU A 41 14.78 7.50 9.37
C GLU A 41 14.34 6.26 10.14
N LYS A 42 14.77 6.15 11.39
CA LYS A 42 14.17 5.20 12.33
C LYS A 42 12.67 5.33 12.17
N LEU A 43 12.01 4.21 11.95
CA LEU A 43 10.56 4.20 11.86
C LEU A 43 9.99 4.79 13.16
N THR A 44 9.36 5.96 13.07
CA THR A 44 8.77 6.67 14.21
C THR A 44 7.27 6.75 14.06
N ILE A 45 6.58 6.97 15.19
CA ILE A 45 5.16 7.28 15.19
C ILE A 45 4.90 8.56 14.37
N ASP A 46 5.74 9.58 14.50
CA ASP A 46 5.61 10.84 13.76
C ASP A 46 5.68 10.63 12.24
N TYR A 47 6.57 9.76 11.77
CA TYR A 47 6.65 9.38 10.36
C TYR A 47 5.34 8.73 9.88
N ILE A 48 4.80 7.78 10.65
CA ILE A 48 3.55 7.09 10.31
C ILE A 48 2.38 8.08 10.26
N LEU A 49 2.28 8.96 11.26
CA LEU A 49 1.23 9.99 11.31
C LEU A 49 1.33 10.97 10.14
N GLY A 50 2.54 11.39 9.77
CA GLY A 50 2.77 12.24 8.59
C GLY A 50 2.32 11.56 7.30
N LYS A 51 2.57 10.26 7.13
CA LYS A 51 2.09 9.51 5.97
C LYS A 51 0.57 9.33 5.93
N LEU A 52 -0.08 9.17 7.08
CA LEU A 52 -1.55 9.15 7.15
C LEU A 52 -2.16 10.52 6.82
N GLU A 53 -1.53 11.61 7.26
CA GLU A 53 -1.94 12.97 6.91
C GLU A 53 -1.80 13.24 5.41
N GLU A 54 -0.67 12.84 4.78
CA GLU A 54 -0.49 12.93 3.33
C GLU A 54 -1.60 12.20 2.55
N ILE A 55 -1.98 11.00 2.98
CA ILE A 55 -3.08 10.23 2.37
C ILE A 55 -4.42 10.96 2.55
N SER A 56 -4.67 11.50 3.74
CA SER A 56 -5.91 12.23 4.07
C SER A 56 -6.05 13.51 3.23
N LEU A 57 -4.96 14.23 3.03
CA LEU A 57 -4.90 15.45 2.21
C LEU A 57 -4.96 15.17 0.69
N GLY A 58 -4.83 13.91 0.28
CA GLY A 58 -4.92 13.43 -1.11
C GLY A 58 -6.31 13.55 -1.75
N GLN A 59 -7.13 14.50 -1.30
CA GLN A 59 -8.49 14.81 -1.77
C GLN A 59 -8.51 15.42 -3.18
N ALA A 60 -7.44 16.13 -3.57
CA ALA A 60 -7.31 16.79 -4.86
C ALA A 60 -7.54 15.83 -6.05
N PHE A 61 -7.02 14.60 -5.98
CA PHE A 61 -7.20 13.60 -7.05
C PHE A 61 -8.68 13.25 -7.29
N ALA A 62 -9.46 13.10 -6.22
CA ALA A 62 -10.88 12.77 -6.35
C ALA A 62 -11.65 13.95 -6.94
N THR A 63 -11.34 15.17 -6.48
CA THR A 63 -11.92 16.39 -7.02
C THR A 63 -11.58 16.56 -8.51
N ASP A 64 -10.33 16.34 -8.90
CA ASP A 64 -9.89 16.43 -10.29
C ASP A 64 -10.56 15.38 -11.18
N ALA A 65 -10.70 14.14 -10.70
CA ALA A 65 -11.38 13.09 -11.44
C ALA A 65 -12.89 13.38 -11.61
N ILE A 66 -13.54 13.95 -10.59
CA ILE A 66 -14.94 14.42 -10.68
C ILE A 66 -15.07 15.58 -11.67
N LEU A 67 -14.13 16.53 -11.64
CA LEU A 67 -14.11 17.64 -12.60
C LEU A 67 -13.93 17.13 -14.03
N GLU A 68 -13.06 16.13 -14.23
CA GLU A 68 -12.83 15.54 -15.54
C GLU A 68 -14.05 14.78 -16.06
N LEU A 69 -14.74 14.03 -15.20
CA LEU A 69 -16.06 13.45 -15.51
C LEU A 69 -17.08 14.53 -15.89
N GLY A 70 -17.11 15.65 -15.17
CA GLY A 70 -18.02 16.77 -15.43
C GLY A 70 -17.79 17.49 -16.76
N LYS A 71 -16.59 17.38 -17.34
CA LYS A 71 -16.26 17.93 -18.67
C LYS A 71 -16.66 17.00 -19.82
N MET A 72 -17.00 15.74 -19.55
CA MET A 72 -17.38 14.78 -20.59
C MET A 72 -18.73 15.17 -21.18
N LYS A 73 -18.75 15.47 -22.49
CA LYS A 73 -19.98 15.77 -23.23
C LYS A 73 -20.50 14.50 -23.88
N SER A 74 -21.63 13.99 -23.39
CA SER A 74 -22.32 12.89 -24.06
C SER A 74 -22.88 13.34 -25.41
N GLY A 75 -22.67 12.53 -26.45
CA GLY A 75 -23.32 12.68 -27.75
C GLY A 75 -24.81 12.31 -27.77
N GLY A 76 -25.37 11.89 -26.63
CA GLY A 76 -26.77 11.47 -26.47
C GLY A 76 -26.92 10.01 -26.04
N PRO A 77 -28.17 9.50 -25.98
CA PRO A 77 -28.44 8.12 -25.62
C PRO A 77 -27.74 7.14 -26.57
N GLY A 78 -26.95 6.21 -26.01
CA GLY A 78 -26.18 5.24 -26.80
C GLY A 78 -24.74 5.64 -27.11
N ASP A 79 -24.25 6.76 -26.57
CA ASP A 79 -22.83 7.13 -26.63
C ASP A 79 -21.98 6.21 -25.72
N VAL A 80 -21.64 5.04 -26.26
CA VAL A 80 -20.82 4.02 -25.60
C VAL A 80 -19.42 4.56 -25.29
N GLY A 81 -18.88 5.46 -26.11
CA GLY A 81 -17.53 6.02 -25.92
C GLY A 81 -17.44 6.84 -24.64
N THR A 82 -18.36 7.78 -24.45
CA THR A 82 -18.42 8.60 -23.22
C THR A 82 -18.76 7.74 -22.00
N GLN A 83 -19.61 6.71 -22.17
CA GLN A 83 -19.95 5.80 -21.08
C GLN A 83 -18.76 4.96 -20.60
N GLU A 84 -17.99 4.38 -21.53
CA GLU A 84 -16.78 3.60 -21.20
C GLU A 84 -15.70 4.51 -20.62
N GLN A 85 -15.56 5.75 -21.10
CA GLN A 85 -14.61 6.71 -20.52
C GLN A 85 -14.98 7.06 -19.06
N ALA A 86 -16.26 7.34 -18.79
CA ALA A 86 -16.72 7.61 -17.43
C ALA A 86 -16.52 6.39 -16.51
N LYS A 87 -16.76 5.18 -17.02
CA LYS A 87 -16.51 3.93 -16.30
C LYS A 87 -15.04 3.73 -15.99
N ALA A 88 -14.14 3.98 -16.95
CA ALA A 88 -12.69 3.86 -16.75
C ALA A 88 -12.19 4.82 -15.65
N VAL A 89 -12.66 6.08 -15.65
CA VAL A 89 -12.34 7.03 -14.58
C VAL A 89 -12.86 6.54 -13.23
N GLY A 90 -14.09 6.02 -13.19
CA GLY A 90 -14.65 5.40 -11.98
C GLY A 90 -13.83 4.20 -11.47
N GLU A 91 -13.32 3.36 -12.36
CA GLU A 91 -12.46 2.22 -12.02
C GLU A 91 -11.10 2.68 -11.47
N ILE A 92 -10.50 3.72 -12.04
CA ILE A 92 -9.26 4.30 -11.55
C ILE A 92 -9.44 4.85 -10.12
N ILE A 93 -10.53 5.57 -9.85
CA ILE A 93 -10.84 6.09 -8.51
C ILE A 93 -10.98 4.92 -7.52
N LYS A 94 -11.74 3.88 -7.89
CA LYS A 94 -11.91 2.69 -7.04
C LYS A 94 -10.58 1.99 -6.76
N ALA A 95 -9.73 1.82 -7.77
CA ALA A 95 -8.42 1.19 -7.61
C ALA A 95 -7.49 2.02 -6.71
N ARG A 96 -7.53 3.35 -6.82
CA ARG A 96 -6.78 4.26 -5.94
C ARG A 96 -7.26 4.15 -4.50
N GLU A 97 -8.57 4.19 -4.27
CA GLU A 97 -9.14 4.09 -2.93
C GLU A 97 -8.82 2.73 -2.28
N ALA A 98 -8.91 1.65 -3.05
CA ALA A 98 -8.50 0.33 -2.57
C ALA A 98 -7.00 0.27 -2.20
N THR A 99 -6.15 0.99 -2.95
CA THR A 99 -4.73 1.12 -2.61
C THR A 99 -4.53 1.92 -1.33
N ASN A 100 -5.22 3.05 -1.17
CA ASN A 100 -5.17 3.88 0.03
C ASN A 100 -5.60 3.10 1.27
N GLN A 101 -6.67 2.32 1.19
CA GLN A 101 -7.14 1.47 2.30
C GLN A 101 -6.10 0.42 2.69
N LYS A 102 -5.43 -0.21 1.72
CA LYS A 102 -4.32 -1.14 2.01
C LYS A 102 -3.14 -0.45 2.66
N LEU A 103 -2.84 0.78 2.24
CA LEU A 103 -1.73 1.57 2.77
C LEU A 103 -2.02 2.04 4.20
N ILE A 104 -3.26 2.48 4.49
CA ILE A 104 -3.72 2.79 5.84
C ILE A 104 -3.57 1.56 6.74
N ALA A 105 -4.09 0.40 6.31
CA ALA A 105 -3.99 -0.84 7.08
C ALA A 105 -2.53 -1.29 7.32
N PHE A 106 -1.63 -0.95 6.39
CA PHE A 106 -0.19 -1.19 6.57
C PHE A 106 0.40 -0.26 7.65
N TYR A 107 0.08 1.04 7.60
CA TYR A 107 0.53 2.01 8.59
C TYR A 107 -0.04 1.77 9.98
N GLU A 108 -1.28 1.29 10.09
CA GLU A 108 -1.87 0.86 11.37
C GLU A 108 -1.06 -0.27 12.01
N LYS A 109 -0.68 -1.30 11.23
CA LYS A 109 0.16 -2.40 11.74
C LYS A 109 1.53 -1.91 12.19
N MET A 110 2.14 -1.01 11.43
CA MET A 110 3.43 -0.42 11.80
C MET A 110 3.32 0.39 13.09
N TYR A 111 2.21 1.11 13.28
CA TYR A 111 1.96 1.86 14.50
C TYR A 111 1.79 0.92 15.70
N ASP A 112 1.09 -0.19 15.53
CA ASP A 112 0.95 -1.23 16.55
C ASP A 112 2.29 -1.91 16.88
N ASP A 113 3.17 -2.12 15.88
CA ASP A 113 4.50 -2.68 16.08
C ASP A 113 5.44 -1.74 16.85
N LEU A 114 5.24 -0.42 16.72
CA LEU A 114 5.99 0.60 17.46
C LEU A 114 5.44 0.84 18.87
N LYS A 115 4.18 0.49 19.13
CA LYS A 115 3.63 0.57 20.48
C LYS A 115 4.27 -0.50 21.35
N PRO A 116 4.61 -0.18 22.62
CA PRO A 116 4.92 -1.21 23.57
C PRO A 116 3.71 -2.14 23.64
N LYS A 117 3.92 -3.42 23.33
CA LYS A 117 2.89 -4.44 23.55
C LYS A 117 2.51 -4.34 25.01
N GLU A 118 1.23 -4.13 25.31
CA GLU A 118 0.78 -4.26 26.69
C GLU A 118 1.31 -5.59 27.20
N GLU A 119 2.17 -5.54 28.21
CA GLU A 119 2.66 -6.75 28.85
C GLU A 119 1.43 -7.49 29.35
N SER A 120 1.19 -8.67 28.77
CA SER A 120 0.15 -9.54 29.24
C SER A 120 0.32 -9.74 30.75
N ALA A 121 -0.79 -9.92 31.46
CA ALA A 121 -0.75 -10.21 32.90
C ALA A 121 0.22 -11.39 33.19
N LYS A 122 0.32 -12.32 32.25
CA LYS A 122 1.31 -13.41 32.22
C LYS A 122 2.76 -12.91 32.22
N ASN A 123 3.13 -12.00 31.33
CA ASN A 123 4.51 -11.46 31.26
C ASN A 123 4.88 -10.69 32.53
N LYS A 124 3.97 -9.88 33.07
CA LYS A 124 4.18 -9.18 34.35
C LYS A 124 4.33 -10.16 35.52
N ALA A 125 3.52 -11.21 35.55
CA ALA A 125 3.61 -12.23 36.59
C ALA A 125 4.93 -13.02 36.50
N LEU A 126 5.41 -13.32 35.30
CA LEU A 126 6.72 -13.95 35.08
C LEU A 126 7.87 -13.05 35.51
N GLU A 127 7.81 -11.74 35.22
CA GLU A 127 8.83 -10.78 35.65
C GLU A 127 8.88 -10.68 37.18
N MET A 128 7.72 -10.55 37.84
CA MET A 128 7.64 -10.52 39.30
C MET A 128 8.17 -11.81 39.94
N LEU A 129 7.85 -12.97 39.36
CA LEU A 129 8.39 -14.25 39.81
C LEU A 129 9.91 -14.31 39.67
N SER A 130 10.45 -13.90 38.52
CA SER A 130 11.89 -13.87 38.29
C SER A 130 12.61 -13.02 39.34
N LYS A 131 12.02 -11.87 39.70
CA LYS A 131 12.54 -11.00 40.75
C LYS A 131 12.49 -11.66 42.13
N ILE A 132 11.40 -12.33 42.49
CA ILE A 132 11.28 -13.06 43.77
C ILE A 132 12.31 -14.20 43.86
N VAL A 133 12.47 -14.97 42.79
CA VAL A 133 13.43 -16.09 42.71
C VAL A 133 14.85 -15.59 42.90
N THR A 134 15.21 -14.47 42.28
CA THR A 134 16.58 -13.91 42.33
C THR A 134 16.90 -13.15 43.62
N GLU A 135 15.94 -12.42 44.19
CA GLU A 135 16.16 -11.61 45.40
C GLU A 135 15.97 -12.39 46.70
N VAL A 136 15.10 -13.41 46.70
CA VAL A 136 14.64 -14.07 47.94
C VAL A 136 15.12 -15.52 48.07
N GLY A 137 15.73 -16.11 47.02
CA GLY A 137 16.37 -17.42 47.10
C GLY A 137 15.41 -18.60 47.38
N PHE A 138 14.14 -18.48 46.96
CA PHE A 138 13.09 -19.45 47.28
C PHE A 138 13.29 -20.86 46.69
N TYR A 139 14.14 -21.02 45.67
CA TYR A 139 14.30 -22.29 44.94
C TYR A 139 15.26 -23.29 45.60
N GLU A 140 15.96 -22.90 46.67
CA GLU A 140 16.96 -23.77 47.32
C GLU A 140 16.33 -24.84 48.21
N THR A 141 15.03 -24.75 48.48
CA THR A 141 14.29 -25.72 49.30
C THR A 141 13.28 -26.50 48.45
N GLU A 142 13.02 -27.76 48.81
CA GLU A 142 12.08 -28.63 48.10
C GLU A 142 10.64 -28.06 48.12
N GLN A 143 10.23 -27.47 49.25
CA GLN A 143 8.94 -26.77 49.39
C GLN A 143 8.88 -25.48 48.56
N GLY A 144 9.98 -24.73 48.48
CA GLY A 144 10.02 -23.54 47.64
C GLY A 144 10.00 -23.86 46.15
N ALA A 145 10.62 -24.97 45.73
CA ALA A 145 10.54 -25.46 44.35
C ALA A 145 9.11 -25.90 43.96
N GLU A 146 8.38 -26.53 44.88
CA GLU A 146 6.97 -26.91 44.69
C GLU A 146 6.07 -25.67 44.51
N ILE A 147 6.20 -24.68 45.39
CA ILE A 147 5.45 -23.41 45.31
C ILE A 147 5.74 -22.69 43.99
N LEU A 148 7.00 -22.66 43.55
CA LEU A 148 7.37 -22.07 42.25
C LEU A 148 6.74 -22.81 41.08
N SER A 149 6.66 -24.14 41.15
CA SER A 149 6.00 -24.96 40.13
C SER A 149 4.51 -24.61 40.02
N ASP A 150 3.80 -24.52 41.15
CA ASP A 150 2.37 -24.18 41.19
C ASP A 150 2.10 -22.77 40.65
N MET A 151 2.97 -21.80 40.98
CA MET A 151 2.88 -20.44 40.46
C MET A 151 3.09 -20.39 38.95
N LEU A 152 4.06 -21.14 38.42
CA LEU A 152 4.31 -21.25 36.97
C LEU A 152 3.15 -21.93 36.24
N ASP A 153 2.54 -22.95 36.83
CA ASP A 153 1.35 -23.61 36.28
C ASP A 153 0.15 -22.67 36.27
N THR A 154 -0.06 -21.89 37.34
CA THR A 154 -1.10 -20.87 37.41
C THR A 154 -0.91 -19.81 36.30
N ILE A 155 0.32 -19.36 36.09
CA ILE A 155 0.67 -18.40 35.03
C ILE A 155 0.53 -19.00 33.63
N ARG A 156 0.75 -20.31 33.47
CA ARG A 156 0.52 -20.99 32.19
C ARG A 156 -0.95 -20.93 31.77
N HIS A 157 -1.86 -20.93 32.75
CA HIS A 157 -3.31 -20.85 32.55
C HIS A 157 -3.87 -19.42 32.45
N LEU A 158 -3.05 -18.39 32.67
CA LEU A 158 -3.40 -17.01 32.35
C LEU A 158 -3.26 -16.79 30.83
N GLY A 159 -4.40 -16.48 30.19
CA GLY A 159 -4.50 -16.12 28.77
C GLY A 159 -4.02 -14.71 28.49
#